data_AF-A0A0A1MDC5-F1
#
_entry.id   AF-A0A0A1MDC5-F1
#
_cell.length_a   1.000
_cell.length_b   1.000
_cell.length_c   1.000
_cell.angle_alpha   90.00
_cell.angle_beta   90.00
_cell.angle_gamma   90.00
#
_symmetry.space_group_name_H-M   'P 1'
#
loop_
_entity.id
_entity.type
_entity.pdbx_description
1 polymer ?
#
loop_
_entity_poly.entity_id
_entity_poly.type
_entity_poly.pdbx_seq_one_letter_code
_entity_poly.pdbx_strand_id
1 'polypeptide(L)'
;MANYQTMQIWVKDHRMYGYFKEMCQNAKNMHNTTNFYIRQVFTAFTQEKALQPLQEEVLDAIQKHMPIINDNQFVVYQKKVVKEHSKPARERKEIKCHVFKEPSRENPYVDYNFLDALFKSMAQDFIALCQRNRAKGL
;
A
#
# COMPACT_ATOMS: atom_id res chain seq x y z
N MET A 1 40.59 9.26 -14.22
CA MET A 1 39.23 9.19 -14.78
C MET A 1 38.75 7.76 -14.62
N ALA A 2 37.59 7.53 -14.00
CA ALA A 2 37.07 6.16 -13.82
C ALA A 2 36.46 5.68 -15.15
N ASN A 3 37.05 4.64 -15.73
CA ASN A 3 36.48 3.97 -16.91
C ASN A 3 35.30 3.11 -16.45
N TYR A 4 34.08 3.56 -16.72
CA TYR A 4 32.89 2.75 -16.54
C TYR A 4 32.76 1.77 -17.71
N GLN A 5 32.71 0.47 -17.41
CA GLN A 5 32.34 -0.56 -18.38
C GLN A 5 30.91 -1.01 -18.10
N THR A 6 30.08 -0.98 -19.14
CA THR A 6 28.72 -1.51 -19.09
C THR A 6 28.73 -2.95 -19.62
N MET A 7 28.15 -3.88 -18.86
CA MET A 7 27.96 -5.26 -19.28
C MET A 7 26.47 -5.54 -19.48
N GLN A 8 26.14 -6.31 -20.52
CA GLN A 8 24.79 -6.79 -20.78
C GLN A 8 24.76 -8.30 -20.60
N ILE A 9 23.88 -8.79 -19.74
CA ILE A 9 23.72 -10.22 -19.46
C ILE A 9 22.32 -10.62 -19.92
N TRP A 10 22.24 -11.69 -20.72
CA TRP A 10 20.95 -12.27 -21.07
C TRP A 10 20.41 -13.05 -19.87
N VAL A 11 19.32 -12.56 -19.31
CA VAL A 11 18.77 -13.09 -18.05
C VAL A 11 18.08 -14.46 -18.20
N LYS A 12 17.67 -14.90 -19.40
CA LYS A 12 16.84 -16.11 -19.60
C LYS A 12 17.52 -17.41 -19.15
N ASP A 13 18.82 -17.54 -19.36
CA ASP A 13 19.60 -18.74 -18.98
C ASP A 13 20.49 -18.49 -17.74
N HIS A 14 20.29 -17.36 -17.07
CA HIS A 14 21.05 -17.00 -15.88
C HIS A 14 20.48 -17.70 -14.64
N ARG A 15 21.34 -18.09 -13.67
CA ARG A 15 20.90 -18.71 -12.40
C ARG A 15 19.86 -17.88 -11.65
N MET A 16 19.90 -16.55 -11.80
CA MET A 16 18.95 -15.62 -11.17
C MET A 16 17.65 -15.43 -11.97
N TYR A 17 17.47 -16.09 -13.12
CA TYR A 17 16.26 -15.95 -13.94
C TYR A 17 14.98 -16.17 -13.12
N GLY A 18 14.96 -17.24 -12.31
CA GLY A 18 13.83 -17.56 -11.44
C GLY A 18 13.49 -16.41 -10.48
N TYR A 19 14.51 -15.87 -9.80
CA TYR A 19 14.36 -14.72 -8.91
C TYR A 19 13.78 -13.50 -9.65
N PHE A 20 14.33 -13.13 -10.81
CA PHE A 20 13.84 -11.98 -11.57
C PHE A 20 12.40 -12.19 -12.06
N LYS A 21 12.07 -13.40 -12.53
CA LYS A 21 10.71 -13.74 -12.95
C LYS A 21 9.72 -13.60 -11.80
N GLU A 22 10.07 -14.07 -10.61
CA GLU A 22 9.24 -13.94 -9.41
C GLU A 22 9.06 -12.47 -9.01
N MET A 23 10.14 -11.69 -8.99
CA MET A 23 10.09 -10.26 -8.67
C MET A 23 9.21 -9.48 -9.66
N CYS A 24 9.33 -9.76 -10.96
CA CYS A 24 8.46 -9.17 -11.98
C CYS A 24 6.98 -9.53 -11.76
N GLN A 25 6.70 -10.79 -11.39
CA GLN A 25 5.34 -11.22 -11.11
C GLN A 25 4.78 -10.54 -9.85
N ASN A 26 5.56 -10.44 -8.78
CA ASN A 26 5.16 -9.79 -7.54
C ASN A 26 4.90 -8.30 -7.75
N ALA A 27 5.75 -7.62 -8.52
CA ALA A 27 5.55 -6.22 -8.90
C ALA A 27 4.27 -6.02 -9.71
N LYS A 28 3.99 -6.90 -10.68
CA LYS A 28 2.74 -6.87 -11.45
C LYS A 28 1.51 -7.08 -10.57
N ASN A 29 1.56 -8.04 -9.66
CA ASN A 29 0.47 -8.32 -8.72
C ASN A 29 0.20 -7.10 -7.81
N MET A 30 1.26 -6.49 -7.26
CA MET A 30 1.13 -5.30 -6.43
C MET A 30 0.49 -4.15 -7.22
N HIS A 31 0.94 -3.90 -8.47
CA HIS A 31 0.35 -2.87 -9.32
C HIS A 31 -1.14 -3.12 -9.62
N ASN A 32 -1.49 -4.35 -9.98
CA ASN A 32 -2.87 -4.72 -10.33
C ASN A 32 -3.79 -4.64 -9.10
N THR A 33 -3.35 -5.13 -7.95
CA THR A 33 -4.11 -5.06 -6.70
C THR A 33 -4.31 -3.61 -6.24
N THR A 34 -3.27 -2.77 -6.29
CA THR A 34 -3.40 -1.35 -5.96
C THR A 34 -4.40 -0.66 -6.87
N ASN A 35 -4.30 -0.86 -8.19
CA ASN A 35 -5.26 -0.29 -9.15
C ASN A 35 -6.68 -0.82 -8.94
N PHE A 36 -6.82 -2.10 -8.59
CA PHE A 36 -8.11 -2.69 -8.26
C PHE A 36 -8.75 -1.95 -7.08
N TYR A 37 -8.03 -1.78 -5.97
CA TYR A 37 -8.52 -1.04 -4.80
C TYR A 37 -8.91 0.40 -5.13
N ILE A 38 -8.03 1.13 -5.83
CA ILE A 38 -8.30 2.52 -6.24
C ILE A 38 -9.61 2.59 -7.03
N ARG A 39 -9.81 1.70 -8.01
CA ARG A 39 -11.02 1.68 -8.83
C ARG A 39 -12.25 1.28 -8.03
N GLN A 40 -12.17 0.23 -7.21
CA GLN A 40 -13.32 -0.22 -6.41
C GLN A 40 -13.79 0.87 -5.46
N VAL A 41 -12.87 1.51 -4.73
CA VAL A 41 -13.19 2.61 -3.81
C VAL A 41 -13.77 3.79 -4.58
N PHE A 42 -13.07 4.24 -5.64
CA PHE A 42 -13.51 5.40 -6.40
C PHE A 42 -14.92 5.18 -6.98
N THR A 43 -15.12 4.06 -7.69
CA THR A 43 -16.41 3.75 -8.29
C THR A 43 -17.50 3.53 -7.26
N ALA A 44 -17.21 2.91 -6.10
CA ALA A 44 -18.19 2.74 -5.02
C ALA A 44 -18.78 4.07 -4.53
N PHE A 45 -17.96 5.12 -4.49
CA PHE A 45 -18.37 6.44 -4.00
C PHE A 45 -18.85 7.40 -5.10
N THR A 46 -18.48 7.20 -6.36
CA THR A 46 -18.89 8.09 -7.47
C THR A 46 -20.07 7.56 -8.29
N GLN A 47 -20.38 6.27 -8.24
CA GLN A 47 -21.51 5.72 -8.99
C GLN A 47 -22.84 5.94 -8.26
N GLU A 48 -23.94 6.02 -9.01
CA GLU A 48 -25.30 6.11 -8.48
C GLU A 48 -25.96 4.74 -8.29
N LYS A 49 -25.34 3.68 -8.80
CA LYS A 49 -25.84 2.30 -8.72
C LYS A 49 -25.58 1.69 -7.35
N ALA A 50 -26.34 0.63 -7.04
CA ALA A 50 -26.05 -0.22 -5.88
C ALA A 50 -24.62 -0.77 -5.93
N LEU A 51 -24.02 -0.94 -4.75
CA LEU A 51 -22.66 -1.48 -4.62
C LEU A 51 -22.60 -2.90 -5.16
N GLN A 52 -21.54 -3.19 -5.90
CA GLN A 52 -21.23 -4.53 -6.32
C GLN A 52 -20.58 -5.28 -5.15
N PRO A 53 -20.71 -6.62 -5.09
CA PRO A 53 -20.11 -7.41 -4.00
C PRO A 53 -18.60 -7.17 -3.81
N LEU A 54 -17.86 -6.95 -4.90
CA LEU A 54 -16.43 -6.64 -4.85
C LEU A 54 -16.12 -5.26 -4.26
N GLN A 55 -17.03 -4.30 -4.44
CA GLN A 55 -16.90 -2.97 -3.85
C GLN A 55 -17.17 -3.04 -2.35
N GLU A 56 -18.19 -3.79 -1.94
CA GLU A 56 -18.49 -4.07 -0.53
C GLU A 56 -17.31 -4.77 0.14
N GLU A 57 -16.75 -5.84 -0.46
CA GLU A 57 -15.58 -6.56 0.08
C GLU A 57 -14.38 -5.62 0.30
N VAL A 58 -14.13 -4.69 -0.62
CA VAL A 58 -13.04 -3.70 -0.49
C VAL A 58 -13.33 -2.68 0.60
N LEU A 59 -14.56 -2.16 0.70
CA LEU A 59 -14.94 -1.18 1.72
C LEU A 59 -14.95 -1.79 3.12
N ASP A 60 -15.44 -3.01 3.27
CA ASP A 60 -15.42 -3.77 4.52
C ASP A 60 -13.98 -4.04 4.97
N ALA A 61 -13.09 -4.39 4.03
CA ALA A 61 -11.67 -4.55 4.33
C ALA A 61 -11.05 -3.24 4.81
N ILE A 62 -11.37 -2.11 4.18
CA ILE A 62 -10.90 -0.79 4.63
C ILE A 62 -11.40 -0.51 6.04
N GLN A 63 -12.69 -0.66 6.30
CA GLN A 63 -13.30 -0.37 7.60
C GLN A 63 -12.72 -1.26 8.71
N LYS A 64 -12.55 -2.55 8.44
CA LYS A 64 -11.96 -3.52 9.37
C LYS A 64 -10.54 -3.14 9.78
N HIS A 65 -9.74 -2.68 8.82
CA HIS A 65 -8.31 -2.42 9.03
C HIS A 65 -7.98 -0.97 9.40
N MET A 66 -8.94 -0.06 9.26
CA MET A 66 -8.78 1.37 9.53
C MET A 66 -8.26 1.68 10.95
N PRO A 67 -8.82 1.08 12.02
CA PRO A 67 -8.32 1.34 13.38
C PRO A 67 -6.87 0.88 13.53
N ILE A 68 -6.53 -0.29 12.98
CA ILE A 68 -5.21 -0.91 13.08
C ILE A 68 -4.14 -0.03 12.44
N ILE A 69 -4.40 0.51 11.24
CA ILE A 69 -3.42 1.36 10.56
C ILE A 69 -3.24 2.70 11.28
N ASN A 70 -4.31 3.27 11.84
CA ASN A 70 -4.24 4.53 12.58
C ASN A 70 -3.54 4.36 13.93
N ASP A 71 -3.78 3.25 14.64
CA ASP A 71 -3.07 2.92 15.88
C ASP A 71 -1.56 2.80 15.64
N ASN A 72 -1.16 2.16 14.53
CA ASN A 72 0.23 2.10 14.12
C ASN A 72 0.81 3.50 13.85
N GLN A 73 0.06 4.40 13.20
CA GLN A 73 0.49 5.80 13.01
C GLN A 73 0.68 6.52 14.35
N PHE A 74 -0.22 6.30 15.32
CA PHE A 74 -0.09 6.87 16.66
C PHE A 74 1.16 6.37 17.38
N VAL A 75 1.47 5.08 17.32
CA VAL A 75 2.68 4.51 17.93
C VAL A 75 3.94 5.12 17.32
N VAL A 76 3.98 5.26 15.98
CA VAL A 76 5.11 5.88 15.29
C VAL A 76 5.24 7.36 15.67
N TYR A 77 4.12 8.08 15.74
CA TYR A 77 4.07 9.47 16.17
C TYR A 77 4.61 9.64 17.59
N GLN A 78 4.14 8.85 18.55
CA GLN A 78 4.61 8.89 19.94
C GLN A 78 6.12 8.68 20.05
N LYS A 79 6.67 7.70 19.31
CA LYS A 79 8.13 7.47 19.26
C LYS A 79 8.89 8.67 18.73
N LYS A 80 8.37 9.35 17.70
CA LYS A 80 8.97 10.56 17.14
C LYS A 80 8.91 11.72 18.13
N VAL A 81 7.78 11.91 18.81
CA VAL A 81 7.59 12.95 19.84
C VAL A 81 8.58 12.76 20.99
N VAL A 82 8.72 11.55 21.53
CA VAL A 82 9.70 11.25 22.59
C VAL A 82 11.13 11.58 22.14
N LYS A 83 11.49 11.18 20.91
CA LYS A 83 12.81 11.46 20.31
C LYS A 83 13.04 12.96 20.05
N GLU A 84 12.00 13.72 19.81
CA GLU A 84 12.10 15.16 19.61
C GLU A 84 12.24 15.90 20.95
N HIS A 85 11.50 15.47 21.97
CA HIS A 85 11.63 16.03 23.32
C HIS A 85 13.00 15.77 23.96
N SER A 86 13.73 14.72 23.54
CA SER A 86 15.12 14.52 23.97
C SER A 86 16.12 15.50 23.33
N LYS A 87 15.73 16.30 22.33
CA LYS A 87 16.60 17.32 21.74
C LYS A 87 16.59 18.62 22.54
N PRO A 88 17.64 19.45 22.44
CA PRO A 88 17.67 20.79 23.01
C PRO A 88 16.51 21.65 22.51
N ALA A 89 15.95 22.50 23.39
CA ALA A 89 14.74 23.28 23.10
C ALA A 89 14.82 24.15 21.82
N ARG A 90 16.02 24.59 21.42
CA ARG A 90 16.25 25.40 20.22
C ARG A 90 16.11 24.62 18.90
N GLU A 91 16.17 23.29 18.95
CA GLU A 91 16.13 22.42 17.77
C GLU A 91 14.84 21.61 17.64
N ARG A 92 13.94 21.71 18.63
CA ARG A 92 12.68 20.95 18.65
C ARG A 92 11.75 21.44 17.56
N LYS A 93 11.26 20.51 16.74
CA LYS A 93 10.25 20.77 15.73
C LYS A 93 8.88 20.31 16.19
N GLU A 94 7.84 21.00 15.73
CA GLU A 94 6.47 20.51 15.87
C GLU A 94 6.30 19.26 15.00
N ILE A 95 5.85 18.17 15.61
CA ILE A 95 5.56 16.91 14.92
C ILE A 95 4.04 16.80 14.83
N LYS A 96 3.53 16.50 13.63
CA LYS A 96 2.10 16.25 13.40
C LYS A 96 1.83 14.75 13.28
N CYS A 97 0.73 14.30 13.85
CA CYS A 97 0.23 12.95 13.64
C CYS A 97 -0.56 12.91 12.33
N HIS A 98 -0.09 12.11 11.37
CA HIS A 98 -0.77 11.93 10.08
C HIS A 98 -1.65 10.69 10.15
N VAL A 99 -2.85 10.86 10.72
CA VAL A 99 -3.88 9.81 10.70
C VAL A 99 -4.56 9.76 9.34
N PHE A 100 -4.91 8.56 8.92
CA PHE A 100 -5.69 8.35 7.71
C PHE A 100 -7.16 8.65 7.96
N LYS A 101 -7.85 9.06 6.90
CA LYS A 101 -9.30 9.24 6.87
C LYS A 101 -9.93 8.19 5.97
N GLU A 102 -11.13 7.75 6.30
CA GLU A 102 -11.88 6.85 5.44
C GLU A 102 -12.27 7.58 4.14
N PRO A 103 -12.27 6.87 3.00
CA PRO A 103 -12.80 7.41 1.76
C PRO A 103 -14.30 7.68 1.87
N SER A 104 -14.77 8.72 1.21
CA SER A 104 -16.16 9.14 1.21
C SER A 104 -16.60 9.63 -0.17
N ARG A 105 -17.89 9.96 -0.34
CA ARG A 105 -18.37 10.59 -1.57
C ARG A 105 -17.68 11.92 -1.89
N GLU A 106 -17.34 12.69 -0.85
CA GLU A 106 -16.67 13.98 -1.00
C GLU A 106 -15.19 13.81 -1.36
N ASN A 107 -14.54 12.78 -0.79
CA ASN A 107 -13.16 12.46 -1.07
C ASN A 107 -12.99 10.94 -1.28
N PRO A 108 -13.24 10.44 -2.51
CA PRO A 108 -13.18 9.01 -2.82
C PRO A 108 -11.75 8.52 -3.07
N TYR A 109 -10.76 9.40 -3.00
CA TYR A 109 -9.38 9.10 -3.34
C TYR A 109 -8.63 8.45 -2.18
N VAL A 110 -7.98 7.33 -2.47
CA VAL A 110 -7.03 6.65 -1.58
C VAL A 110 -5.63 6.77 -2.16
N ASP A 111 -4.67 7.26 -1.37
CA ASP A 111 -3.30 7.42 -1.81
C ASP A 111 -2.46 6.14 -1.62
N TYR A 112 -1.26 6.13 -2.19
CA TYR A 112 -0.38 4.97 -2.09
C TYR A 112 0.10 4.67 -0.66
N ASN A 113 0.23 5.68 0.21
CA ASN A 113 0.65 5.46 1.59
C ASN A 113 -0.48 4.81 2.40
N PHE A 114 -1.72 5.22 2.14
CA PHE A 114 -2.92 4.60 2.69
C PHE A 114 -2.99 3.13 2.29
N LEU A 115 -2.85 2.83 1.00
CA LEU A 115 -2.95 1.45 0.49
C LEU A 115 -1.78 0.58 0.96
N ASP A 116 -0.57 1.12 1.04
CA ASP A 116 0.58 0.41 1.62
C ASP A 116 0.35 0.05 3.10
N ALA A 117 -0.16 0.99 3.91
CA ALA A 117 -0.52 0.73 5.29
C ALA A 117 -1.63 -0.31 5.42
N LEU A 118 -2.67 -0.19 4.58
CA LEU A 118 -3.78 -1.14 4.51
C LEU A 118 -3.26 -2.55 4.19
N PHE A 119 -2.52 -2.72 3.11
CA PHE A 119 -1.99 -4.03 2.69
C PHE A 119 -1.05 -4.66 3.72
N LYS A 120 -0.24 -3.85 4.41
CA LYS A 120 0.59 -4.33 5.52
C LYS A 120 -0.24 -4.85 6.70
N SER A 121 -1.34 -4.17 7.02
CA SER A 121 -2.26 -4.64 8.07
C SER A 121 -3.04 -5.89 7.66
N MET A 122 -3.16 -6.13 6.35
CA MET A 122 -3.79 -7.30 5.75
C MET A 122 -2.79 -8.45 5.49
N ALA A 123 -1.57 -8.46 6.05
CA ALA A 123 -0.44 -9.30 5.59
C ALA A 123 -0.76 -10.79 5.23
N GLN A 124 -1.69 -11.46 5.91
CA GLN A 124 -2.18 -12.81 5.53
C GLN A 124 -3.19 -12.78 4.37
N ASP A 125 -4.14 -11.85 4.40
CA ASP A 125 -5.19 -11.67 3.39
C ASP A 125 -4.63 -11.08 2.07
N PHE A 126 -3.57 -10.28 2.11
CA PHE A 126 -2.97 -9.64 0.93
C PHE A 126 -2.24 -10.64 0.01
N ILE A 127 -1.52 -11.59 0.60
CA ILE A 127 -0.88 -12.67 -0.16
C ILE A 127 -1.95 -13.55 -0.80
N ALA A 128 -3.00 -13.90 -0.04
CA ALA A 128 -4.15 -14.63 -0.54
C ALA A 128 -4.89 -13.87 -1.66
N LEU A 129 -5.07 -12.55 -1.52
CA LEU A 129 -5.70 -11.70 -2.53
C LEU A 129 -4.86 -11.63 -3.82
N CYS A 130 -3.54 -11.48 -3.72
CA CYS A 130 -2.65 -11.54 -4.87
C CYS A 130 -2.77 -12.90 -5.60
N GLN A 131 -2.93 -14.00 -4.86
CA GLN A 131 -3.18 -15.32 -5.44
C GLN A 131 -4.58 -15.46 -6.03
N ARG A 132 -5.60 -14.84 -5.42
CA ARG A 132 -6.99 -14.86 -5.88
C ARG A 132 -7.19 -14.05 -7.16
N ASN A 133 -6.51 -12.90 -7.29
CA ASN A 133 -6.48 -12.10 -8.52
C ASN A 133 -5.81 -12.87 -9.68
N ARG A 134 -4.77 -13.66 -9.37
CA ARG A 134 -4.13 -14.58 -10.33
C ARG A 134 -5.12 -15.62 -10.89
N ALA A 135 -6.04 -16.14 -10.07
CA ALA A 135 -7.07 -17.08 -10.51
C ALA A 135 -8.17 -16.43 -11.36
N LYS A 136 -8.41 -15.12 -11.18
CA LYS A 136 -9.42 -14.35 -11.91
C LYS A 136 -8.89 -13.69 -13.20
N GLY A 137 -7.61 -13.88 -13.54
CA GLY A 137 -7.00 -13.31 -14.74
C GLY A 137 -6.84 -11.78 -14.72
N LEU A 138 -6.84 -11.17 -13.52
CA LEU A 138 -6.71 -9.73 -13.28
C LEU A 138 -5.28 -9.34 -12.89
#